data_AF-A0A6B2XH87-F1
#
_entry.id   AF-A0A6B2XH87-F1
#
_cell.length_a   1.000
_cell.length_b   1.000
_cell.length_c   1.000
_cell.angle_alpha   90.00
_cell.angle_beta   90.00
_cell.angle_gamma   90.00
#
_symmetry.space_group_name_H-M   'P 1'
#
loop_
_entity.id
_entity.type
_entity.pdbx_description
1 polymer ?
#
loop_
_entity_poly.entity_id
_entity_poly.type
_entity_poly.pdbx_seq_one_letter_code
_entity_poly.pdbx_strand_id
1 'polypeptide(L)'
;MDDPYFLGLDEERNEERNDQVVVTGRKATLARKLTTGEKTANRIITAGRTPVEHGSADLKTWRILTERRSSPARATSRLRALLVLTDLELDR
;
A
#
# COMPACT_ATOMS: atom_id res chain seq x y z
N MET A 1 13.61 -3.18 20.84
CA MET A 1 14.10 -2.74 19.51
C MET A 1 13.24 -3.49 18.55
N ASP A 2 12.08 -2.91 18.28
CA ASP A 2 10.93 -3.63 17.76
C ASP A 2 10.73 -3.22 16.30
N ASP A 3 10.78 -4.24 15.46
CA ASP A 3 10.57 -4.17 14.02
C ASP A 3 9.10 -3.80 13.72
N PRO A 4 8.83 -2.69 13.02
CA PRO A 4 7.50 -2.36 12.52
C PRO A 4 7.24 -3.04 11.16
N TYR A 5 7.40 -4.35 11.05
CA TYR A 5 6.91 -5.09 9.89
C TYR A 5 5.40 -5.27 10.03
N PHE A 6 4.67 -4.32 9.44
CA PHE A 6 3.38 -4.52 8.79
C PHE A 6 2.54 -5.65 9.40
N LEU A 7 1.93 -5.37 10.56
CA LEU A 7 0.85 -6.20 11.07
C LEU A 7 -0.28 -6.19 10.04
N GLY A 8 -0.83 -7.38 9.80
CA GLY A 8 -1.80 -7.66 8.75
C GLY A 8 -2.99 -6.73 8.75
N LEU A 9 -3.58 -6.62 7.55
CA LEU A 9 -4.90 -6.07 7.32
C LEU A 9 -5.83 -6.49 8.47
N ASP A 10 -6.40 -5.49 9.16
CA ASP A 10 -7.37 -5.67 10.23
C ASP A 10 -8.32 -6.82 9.91
N GLU A 11 -8.27 -7.88 10.73
CA GLU A 11 -9.29 -8.93 10.74
C GLU A 11 -10.63 -8.42 11.33
N GLU A 12 -10.73 -7.14 11.70
CA GLU A 12 -11.94 -6.50 12.22
C GLU A 12 -12.66 -5.64 11.16
N ARG A 13 -13.21 -6.28 10.12
CA ARG A 13 -14.49 -5.85 9.51
C ARG A 13 -15.08 -7.01 8.69
N ASN A 14 -15.58 -8.02 9.39
CA ASN A 14 -16.07 -9.29 8.85
C ASN A 14 -17.45 -9.21 8.14
N GLU A 15 -18.12 -8.07 8.04
CA GLU A 15 -19.49 -8.05 7.54
C GLU A 15 -19.62 -7.04 6.41
N GLU A 16 -19.18 -7.42 5.20
CA GLU A 16 -19.71 -7.01 3.88
C GLU A 16 -18.65 -7.19 2.79
N ARG A 17 -18.83 -8.24 1.98
CA ARG A 17 -18.10 -8.64 0.75
C ARG A 17 -17.00 -9.69 0.92
N ASN A 18 -17.50 -10.91 1.09
CA ASN A 18 -16.95 -12.16 0.61
C ASN A 18 -16.82 -12.15 -0.93
N ASP A 19 -15.64 -11.79 -1.49
CA ASP A 19 -15.15 -12.28 -2.81
C ASP A 19 -13.66 -11.91 -3.03
N GLN A 20 -12.83 -11.94 -1.99
CA GLN A 20 -11.40 -11.63 -2.16
C GLN A 20 -10.63 -12.85 -2.65
N VAL A 21 -10.37 -12.93 -3.95
CA VAL A 21 -9.49 -13.96 -4.53
C VAL A 21 -8.03 -13.51 -4.47
N VAL A 22 -7.25 -14.10 -3.54
CA VAL A 22 -5.81 -13.82 -3.40
C VAL A 22 -5.02 -14.71 -4.36
N VAL A 23 -4.56 -14.12 -5.47
CA VAL A 23 -3.73 -14.82 -6.47
C VAL A 23 -2.25 -14.63 -6.13
N THR A 24 -1.56 -15.73 -5.79
CA THR A 24 -0.11 -15.73 -5.51
C THR A 24 0.65 -16.64 -6.48
N GLY A 25 1.96 -16.39 -6.61
CA GLY A 25 2.82 -17.20 -7.47
C GLY A 25 2.96 -18.64 -6.96
N ARG A 26 2.85 -19.61 -7.87
CA ARG A 26 2.91 -21.04 -7.54
C ARG A 26 4.34 -21.57 -7.61
N LYS A 27 4.77 -22.34 -6.60
CA LYS A 27 6.11 -22.93 -6.57
C LYS A 27 6.10 -24.34 -7.15
N ALA A 28 7.14 -24.69 -7.89
CA ALA A 28 7.43 -26.08 -8.24
C ALA A 28 7.90 -26.83 -6.98
N THR A 29 7.59 -28.12 -6.88
CA THR A 29 8.09 -29.00 -5.83
C THR A 29 8.78 -30.21 -6.45
N LEU A 30 9.54 -30.97 -5.65
CA LEU A 30 10.18 -32.21 -6.10
C LEU A 30 9.17 -33.18 -6.73
N ALA A 31 7.95 -33.24 -6.21
CA ALA A 31 6.88 -34.09 -6.70
C ALA A 31 6.06 -33.47 -7.84
N ARG A 32 6.18 -32.16 -8.13
CA ARG A 32 5.32 -31.49 -9.12
C ARG A 32 6.00 -30.34 -9.84
N LYS A 33 6.05 -30.46 -11.17
CA LYS A 33 6.46 -29.38 -12.07
C LYS A 33 5.32 -28.41 -12.33
N LEU A 34 5.65 -27.14 -12.52
CA LEU A 34 4.68 -26.12 -12.91
C LEU A 34 4.18 -26.36 -14.33
N THR A 35 2.87 -26.25 -14.52
CA THR A 35 2.25 -26.27 -15.85
C THR A 35 2.66 -25.02 -16.64
N THR A 36 2.51 -25.05 -17.96
CA THR A 36 2.78 -23.88 -18.80
C THR A 36 1.92 -22.67 -18.39
N GLY A 37 0.65 -22.89 -18.05
CA GLY A 37 -0.25 -21.83 -17.56
C GLY A 37 0.22 -21.23 -16.24
N GLU A 38 0.65 -22.06 -15.28
CA GLU A 38 1.18 -21.60 -13.99
C GLU A 38 2.48 -20.79 -14.15
N LYS A 39 3.35 -21.19 -15.09
CA LYS A 39 4.58 -20.42 -15.40
C LYS A 39 4.25 -19.05 -15.97
N THR A 40 3.28 -18.97 -16.88
CA THR A 40 2.83 -17.70 -17.47
C THR A 40 2.19 -16.80 -16.41
N ALA A 41 1.32 -17.35 -15.57
CA ALA A 41 0.72 -16.61 -14.45
C ALA A 41 1.80 -16.06 -13.49
N ASN A 42 2.77 -16.89 -13.10
CA ASN A 42 3.89 -16.44 -12.25
C ASN A 42 4.70 -15.31 -12.90
N ARG A 43 4.91 -15.35 -14.21
CA ARG A 43 5.63 -14.29 -14.92
C ARG A 43 4.86 -12.97 -14.89
N ILE A 44 3.54 -13.01 -15.08
CA ILE A 44 2.67 -11.83 -15.00
C ILE A 44 2.69 -11.25 -13.58
N ILE A 45 2.53 -12.10 -12.56
CA ILE A 45 2.61 -11.69 -11.15
C ILE A 45 3.98 -11.06 -10.84
N THR A 46 5.06 -11.66 -11.34
CA THR A 46 6.43 -11.16 -11.12
C THR A 46 6.67 -9.83 -11.82
N ALA A 47 6.17 -9.65 -13.05
CA ALA A 47 6.26 -8.39 -13.78
C ALA A 47 5.57 -7.23 -13.03
N GLY A 48 4.50 -7.53 -12.30
CA GLY A 48 3.82 -6.56 -11.43
C GLY A 48 4.54 -6.25 -10.11
N ARG A 49 5.49 -7.09 -9.66
CA ARG A 49 6.17 -6.88 -8.36
C ARG A 49 7.15 -5.73 -8.37
N THR A 50 8.05 -5.71 -9.35
CA THR A 50 9.08 -4.68 -9.46
C THR A 50 8.52 -3.25 -9.38
N PRO A 51 7.49 -2.86 -10.16
CA PRO A 51 6.95 -1.50 -10.06
C PRO A 51 6.23 -1.23 -8.72
N VAL A 52 5.60 -2.22 -8.11
CA VAL A 52 4.91 -2.08 -6.81
C VAL A 52 5.92 -1.89 -5.68
N GLU A 53 6.96 -2.71 -5.65
CA GLU A 53 8.04 -2.62 -4.67
C GLU A 53 8.80 -1.30 -4.82
N HIS A 54 9.10 -0.91 -6.07
CA HIS A 54 9.77 0.36 -6.35
C HIS A 54 8.90 1.55 -5.94
N GLY A 55 7.63 1.59 -6.34
CA GLY A 55 6.71 2.63 -5.93
C GLY A 55 6.52 2.70 -4.41
N SER A 56 6.48 1.55 -3.72
CA SER A 56 6.43 1.51 -2.25
C SER A 56 7.70 2.04 -1.59
N ALA A 57 8.87 1.70 -2.14
CA ALA A 57 10.16 2.22 -1.68
C ALA A 57 10.28 3.73 -1.93
N ASP A 58 9.82 4.20 -3.09
CA ASP A 58 9.75 5.61 -3.42
C ASP A 58 8.84 6.35 -2.45
N LEU A 59 7.60 5.88 -2.23
CA LEU A 59 6.68 6.49 -1.27
C LEU A 59 7.25 6.57 0.15
N LYS A 60 8.07 5.59 0.57
CA LYS A 60 8.77 5.63 1.86
C LYS A 60 9.94 6.63 1.87
N THR A 61 10.58 6.84 0.72
CA THR A 61 11.71 7.76 0.55
C THR A 61 11.24 9.21 0.39
N TRP A 62 10.05 9.44 -0.14
CA TRP A 62 9.54 10.77 -0.46
C TRP A 62 9.43 11.64 0.80
N ARG A 63 10.33 12.63 0.88
CA ARG A 63 10.53 13.54 2.01
C ARG A 63 9.25 14.24 2.45
N ILE A 64 8.32 14.52 1.54
CA ILE A 64 7.01 15.12 1.86
C ILE A 64 6.21 14.18 2.76
N LEU A 65 6.12 12.88 2.41
CA LEU A 65 5.41 11.90 3.22
C LEU A 65 6.16 11.62 4.52
N THR A 66 7.50 11.57 4.48
CA THR A 66 8.33 11.41 5.68
C THR A 66 8.14 12.57 6.66
N GLU A 67 8.20 13.82 6.19
CA GLU A 67 8.00 15.01 7.04
C GLU A 67 6.57 15.07 7.59
N ARG A 68 5.58 14.68 6.80
CA ARG A 68 4.17 14.63 7.24
C ARG A 68 3.92 13.49 8.23
N ARG A 69 4.51 12.30 8.04
CA ARG A 69 4.44 11.16 8.98
C ARG A 69 5.14 11.44 10.31
N SER A 70 6.26 12.17 10.30
CA SER A 70 6.99 12.53 11.53
C SER A 70 6.24 13.52 12.42
N SER A 71 5.23 14.23 11.91
CA SER A 71 4.46 15.17 12.72
C SER A 71 3.02 15.34 12.21
N PRO A 72 2.14 14.36 12.44
CA PRO A 72 0.75 14.40 12.02
C PRO A 72 0.01 15.63 12.58
N ALA A 73 0.31 16.04 13.82
CA ALA A 73 -0.25 17.26 14.42
C ALA A 73 0.07 18.53 13.61
N ARG A 74 1.32 18.67 13.11
CA ARG A 74 1.70 19.80 12.26
C ARG A 74 1.10 19.72 10.86
N ALA A 75 0.83 18.52 10.35
CA ALA A 75 0.11 18.35 9.08
C ALA A 75 -1.34 18.81 9.21
N THR A 76 -2.04 18.37 10.26
CA THR A 76 -3.43 18.75 10.54
C THR A 76 -3.55 20.26 10.82
N SER A 77 -2.62 20.85 11.56
CA SER A 77 -2.62 22.29 11.82
C SER A 77 -2.52 23.12 10.54
N ARG A 78 -1.64 22.74 9.60
CA ARG A 78 -1.51 23.43 8.30
C ARG A 78 -2.75 23.24 7.42
N LEU A 79 -3.33 22.04 7.40
CA LEU A 79 -4.57 21.75 6.67
C LEU A 79 -5.73 22.62 7.18
N ARG A 80 -5.88 22.75 8.50
CA ARG A 80 -6.90 23.62 9.10
C ARG A 80 -6.67 25.09 8.76
N ALA A 81 -5.43 25.56 8.81
CA ALA A 81 -5.09 26.94 8.47
C ALA A 81 -5.41 27.26 7.00
N LEU A 82 -5.09 26.34 6.08
CA LEU A 82 -5.45 26.48 4.66
C LEU A 82 -6.96 26.48 4.46
N LEU A 83 -7.68 25.58 5.13
CA LEU A 83 -9.14 25.51 5.03
C LEU A 83 -9.81 26.82 5.46
N VAL A 84 -9.40 27.38 6.60
CA VAL A 84 -9.92 28.67 7.08
C VAL A 84 -9.58 29.80 6.12
N LEU A 85 -8.37 29.81 5.56
CA LEU A 85 -7.98 30.83 4.58
C LEU A 85 -8.86 30.77 3.32
N THR A 86 -9.10 29.58 2.78
CA THR A 86 -9.93 29.41 1.58
C THR A 86 -11.38 29.76 1.85
N ASP A 87 -11.91 29.42 3.03
CA ASP A 87 -13.26 29.80 3.46
C ASP A 87 -13.41 31.33 3.49
N LEU A 88 -12.44 32.04 4.06
CA LEU A 88 -12.40 33.51 4.07
C LEU A 88 -12.26 34.15 2.68
N GLU A 89 -11.60 33.48 1.74
CA GLU A 89 -11.52 33.94 0.34
C GLU A 89 -12.82 33.72 -0.43
N LEU A 90 -13.59 32.69 -0.09
CA LEU A 90 -14.87 32.37 -0.71
C LEU A 90 -16.03 33.21 -0.16
N ASP A 91 -15.95 33.60 1.11
CA ASP A 91 -16.93 34.48 1.78
C ASP A 91 -16.78 35.97 1.42
N ARG A 92 -15.83 36.32 0.54
CA ARG A 92 -15.55 37.69 0.09
C ARG A 92 -16.14 38.01 -1.28
#